data_AF-A0A3P8WKR9-F1
#
_entry.id   AF-A0A3P8WKR9-F1
#
_cell.length_a   1.000
_cell.length_b   1.000
_cell.length_c   1.000
_cell.angle_alpha   90.00
_cell.angle_beta   90.00
_cell.angle_gamma   90.00
#
_symmetry.space_group_name_H-M   'P 1'
#
loop_
_entity.id
_entity.type
_entity.pdbx_description
1 polymer ?
#
loop_
_entity_poly.entity_id
_entity_poly.type
_entity_poly.pdbx_seq_one_letter_code
_entity_poly.pdbx_strand_id
1 'polypeptide(L)'
;MCLVCVSLSGMLTVAPKGFQCPAEKNCNPCLDAAKACNLNNSCKKQRSSYIATCSKGDSSKGETCSKKRCHRALRMFLDRMHPEFSHRLLFCPCQTEGCAERRRQTIVPDCSYIEKEKPNCLELWKVCRQDSLCRSRLADYLANCWMPPHTASTCPNQDNHQACLSSFTRLIGTEITPNYVDNSFSNWVISPWCTCKGSGNQEEECMNFLHYFTNNTCLSDGTTSSLKLRLKMCCMTPQSWSAQSLNSLGLMLSGPAAFLLI
;
A
#
# COMPACT_ATOMS: atom_id res chain seq x y z
N MET A 1 -20.14 12.75 33.20
CA MET A 1 -18.74 13.22 33.10
C MET A 1 -17.97 12.34 32.11
N CYS A 2 -17.35 12.95 31.10
CA CYS A 2 -16.36 12.27 30.26
C CYS A 2 -15.01 12.27 30.99
N LEU A 3 -14.33 11.13 31.09
CA LEU A 3 -12.93 11.10 31.52
C LEU A 3 -12.07 11.77 30.45
N VAL A 4 -11.46 12.90 30.79
CA VAL A 4 -10.35 13.48 30.05
C VAL A 4 -9.11 12.68 30.43
N CYS A 5 -8.51 11.94 29.49
CA CYS A 5 -7.17 11.38 29.66
C CYS A 5 -6.16 12.53 29.66
N VAL A 6 -5.63 12.89 30.82
CA VAL A 6 -4.42 13.72 30.93
C VAL A 6 -3.23 12.84 30.58
N SER A 7 -2.55 13.15 29.48
CA SER A 7 -1.33 12.47 29.07
C SER A 7 -0.14 13.13 29.77
N LEU A 8 0.55 12.40 30.64
CA LEU A 8 1.90 12.78 31.09
C LEU A 8 2.89 12.58 29.95
N SER A 9 3.65 13.63 29.65
CA SER A 9 4.96 13.68 28.98
C SER A 9 5.30 12.64 27.91
N GLY A 10 5.47 13.09 26.65
CA GLY A 10 6.15 12.29 25.64
C GLY A 10 5.95 12.83 24.23
N MET A 11 7.03 12.88 23.46
CA MET A 11 7.11 13.43 22.11
C MET A 11 5.93 13.04 21.19
N LEU A 12 5.34 14.03 20.50
CA LEU A 12 4.37 13.82 19.44
C LEU A 12 5.02 13.04 18.29
N THR A 13 4.97 11.72 18.33
CA THR A 13 4.96 10.91 17.12
C THR A 13 3.52 10.90 16.61
N VAL A 14 3.25 11.74 15.62
CA VAL A 14 1.96 11.73 14.91
C VAL A 14 1.86 10.40 14.17
N ALA A 15 1.19 9.43 14.78
CA ALA A 15 0.81 8.21 14.10
C ALA A 15 0.02 8.57 12.83
N PRO A 16 0.33 7.97 11.66
CA PRO A 16 -0.42 8.26 10.44
C PRO A 16 -1.90 7.98 10.68
N LYS A 17 -2.77 8.98 10.51
CA LYS A 17 -4.22 8.79 10.62
C LYS A 17 -4.63 7.66 9.65
N GLY A 18 -5.13 6.55 10.18
CA GLY A 18 -5.67 5.46 9.37
C GLY A 18 -6.85 5.95 8.53
N PHE A 19 -7.24 5.17 7.51
CA PHE A 19 -8.43 5.47 6.72
C PHE A 19 -9.67 5.53 7.64
N GLN A 20 -10.27 6.71 7.80
CA GLN A 20 -11.48 6.91 8.60
C GLN A 20 -12.66 7.00 7.64
N CYS A 21 -13.38 5.90 7.49
CA CYS A 21 -14.69 5.89 6.83
C CYS A 21 -15.77 6.26 7.88
N PRO A 22 -16.51 7.37 7.72
CA PRO A 22 -17.75 7.57 8.44
C PRO A 22 -18.76 6.47 8.04
N ALA A 23 -19.74 6.18 8.90
CA ALA A 23 -20.82 5.22 8.64
C ALA A 23 -21.83 5.68 7.57
N GLU A 24 -21.39 6.52 6.62
CA GLU A 24 -22.18 6.98 5.49
C GLU A 24 -21.90 6.13 4.25
N LYS A 25 -22.95 5.83 3.48
CA LYS A 25 -23.03 4.78 2.45
C LYS A 25 -22.16 4.97 1.19
N ASN A 26 -21.08 5.76 1.22
CA ASN A 26 -20.20 6.00 0.06
C ASN A 26 -18.71 6.17 0.45
N CYS A 27 -18.16 5.30 1.30
CA CYS A 27 -16.72 5.37 1.59
C CYS A 27 -15.88 4.90 0.38
N ASN A 28 -15.03 5.77 -0.15
CA ASN A 28 -14.02 5.43 -1.15
C ASN A 28 -12.65 5.95 -0.69
N PRO A 29 -11.86 5.13 0.02
CA PRO A 29 -10.56 5.52 0.56
C PRO A 29 -9.58 6.08 -0.48
N CYS A 30 -9.64 5.58 -1.72
CA CYS A 30 -8.82 6.10 -2.82
C CYS A 30 -9.26 7.49 -3.30
N LEU A 31 -10.57 7.77 -3.27
CA LEU A 31 -11.10 9.10 -3.55
C LEU A 31 -10.68 10.08 -2.44
N ASP A 32 -10.73 9.66 -1.18
CA ASP A 32 -10.34 10.50 -0.06
C ASP A 32 -8.83 10.78 -0.06
N ALA A 33 -7.99 9.80 -0.41
CA ALA A 33 -6.57 10.00 -0.66
C ALA A 33 -6.32 11.02 -1.79
N ALA A 34 -7.08 10.92 -2.89
CA ALA A 34 -7.01 11.87 -3.99
C ALA A 34 -7.43 13.29 -3.57
N LYS A 35 -8.49 13.43 -2.76
CA LYS A 35 -8.91 14.73 -2.20
C LYS A 35 -7.83 15.31 -1.29
N ALA A 36 -7.26 14.51 -0.38
CA ALA A 36 -6.20 14.96 0.52
C ALA A 36 -4.96 15.47 -0.25
N CYS A 37 -4.54 14.76 -1.31
CA CYS A 37 -3.48 15.23 -2.18
C CYS A 37 -3.84 16.54 -2.91
N ASN A 38 -5.09 16.68 -3.37
CA ASN A 38 -5.56 17.89 -4.06
C ASN A 38 -5.65 19.12 -3.15
N LEU A 39 -5.83 18.94 -1.83
CA LEU A 39 -5.79 20.01 -0.85
C LEU A 39 -4.35 20.45 -0.50
N ASN A 40 -3.34 19.60 -0.76
CA ASN A 40 -1.94 19.93 -0.58
C ASN A 40 -1.33 20.48 -1.88
N ASN A 41 -0.88 21.73 -1.89
CA ASN A 41 -0.35 22.38 -3.10
C ASN A 41 0.85 21.63 -3.74
N SER A 42 1.73 21.05 -2.92
CA SER A 42 2.89 20.29 -3.41
C SER A 42 2.45 18.97 -4.06
N CYS A 43 1.61 18.20 -3.37
CA CYS A 43 1.08 16.93 -3.89
C CYS A 43 0.26 17.16 -5.16
N LYS A 44 -0.69 18.10 -5.14
CA LYS A 44 -1.49 18.50 -6.31
C LYS A 44 -0.60 18.84 -7.50
N LYS A 45 0.39 19.71 -7.33
CA LYS A 45 1.29 20.15 -8.41
C LYS A 45 2.09 18.98 -8.99
N GLN A 46 2.74 18.19 -8.14
CA GLN A 46 3.56 17.05 -8.59
C GLN A 46 2.69 15.96 -9.23
N ARG A 47 1.51 15.71 -8.68
CA ARG A 47 0.53 14.76 -9.22
C ARG A 47 0.05 15.16 -10.61
N SER A 48 -0.41 16.40 -10.77
CA SER A 48 -0.82 16.92 -12.08
C SER A 48 0.33 16.89 -13.09
N SER A 49 1.57 17.12 -12.65
CA SER A 49 2.76 17.10 -13.51
C SER A 49 3.02 15.71 -14.11
N TYR A 50 3.03 14.64 -13.30
CA TYR A 50 3.26 13.29 -13.85
C TYR A 50 2.07 12.83 -14.70
N ILE A 51 0.83 13.11 -14.29
CA ILE A 51 -0.37 12.76 -15.08
C ILE A 51 -0.30 13.44 -16.45
N ALA A 52 -0.02 14.74 -16.49
CA ALA A 52 0.10 15.46 -17.76
C ALA A 52 1.26 14.93 -18.62
N THR A 53 2.33 14.41 -18.03
CA THR A 53 3.45 13.82 -18.77
C THR A 53 3.08 12.44 -19.33
N CYS A 54 2.34 11.63 -18.58
CA CYS A 54 1.92 10.29 -18.96
C CYS A 54 0.72 10.26 -19.90
N SER A 55 -0.14 11.28 -19.86
CA SER A 55 -1.32 11.40 -20.74
C SER A 55 -1.07 12.16 -22.04
N LYS A 56 0.09 12.81 -22.18
CA LYS A 56 0.48 13.48 -23.43
C LYS A 56 0.99 12.45 -24.43
N GLY A 57 0.26 12.27 -25.52
CA GLY A 57 0.76 11.55 -26.69
C GLY A 57 1.93 12.26 -27.35
N ASP A 58 2.88 11.46 -27.87
CA ASP A 58 3.93 11.98 -28.71
C ASP A 58 3.41 11.99 -30.15
N SER A 59 2.77 13.09 -30.52
CA SER A 59 2.18 13.28 -31.85
C SER A 59 3.18 13.10 -33.00
N SER A 60 4.49 13.10 -32.71
CA SER A 60 5.55 12.91 -33.70
C SER A 60 5.84 11.44 -34.04
N LYS A 61 5.40 10.47 -33.22
CA LYS A 61 5.73 9.04 -33.36
C LYS A 61 4.54 8.09 -33.51
N GLY A 62 3.31 8.61 -33.50
CA GLY A 62 2.10 7.76 -33.47
C GLY A 62 1.94 6.95 -32.17
N GLU A 63 2.75 7.24 -31.14
CA GLU A 63 2.68 6.64 -29.81
C GLU A 63 1.77 7.47 -28.91
N THR A 64 0.88 6.80 -28.18
CA THR A 64 -0.11 7.41 -27.27
C THR A 64 0.53 8.08 -26.05
N CYS A 65 1.79 7.77 -25.71
CA CYS A 65 2.59 8.48 -24.71
C CYS A 65 4.08 8.12 -24.80
N SER A 66 4.96 8.91 -24.15
CA SER A 66 6.36 8.54 -23.94
C SER A 66 6.58 7.84 -22.60
N LYS A 67 6.67 6.50 -22.59
CA LYS A 67 6.88 5.68 -21.38
C LYS A 67 8.10 6.13 -20.56
N LYS A 68 9.23 6.39 -21.22
CA LYS A 68 10.46 6.88 -20.55
C LYS A 68 10.26 8.20 -19.81
N ARG A 69 9.53 9.16 -20.40
CA ARG A 69 9.22 10.45 -19.74
C ARG A 69 8.22 10.25 -18.60
N CYS A 70 7.19 9.42 -18.80
CA CYS A 70 6.22 9.07 -17.78
C CYS A 70 6.89 8.42 -16.56
N HIS A 71 7.75 7.41 -16.77
CA HIS A 71 8.54 6.76 -15.73
C HIS A 71 9.41 7.74 -14.96
N ARG A 72 10.13 8.65 -15.65
CA ARG A 72 10.91 9.69 -14.97
C ARG A 72 10.03 10.59 -14.09
N ALA A 73 8.87 11.00 -14.59
CA ALA A 73 7.95 11.85 -13.84
C ALA A 73 7.32 11.12 -12.63
N LEU A 74 6.96 9.84 -12.78
CA LEU A 74 6.49 8.99 -11.68
C LEU A 74 7.55 8.85 -10.59
N ARG A 75 8.81 8.56 -10.95
CA ARG A 75 9.91 8.50 -9.97
C ARG A 75 10.08 9.83 -9.23
N MET A 76 10.01 10.96 -9.94
CA MET A 76 10.07 12.29 -9.31
C MET A 76 8.94 12.53 -8.30
N PHE A 77 7.72 12.04 -8.58
CA PHE A 77 6.59 12.13 -7.65
C PHE A 77 6.80 11.21 -6.45
N LEU A 78 7.07 9.93 -6.69
CA LEU A 78 7.12 8.90 -5.65
C LEU A 78 8.34 8.99 -4.74
N ASP A 79 9.49 9.45 -5.26
CA ASP A 79 10.70 9.63 -4.45
C ASP A 79 10.65 10.90 -3.57
N ARG A 80 9.83 11.90 -3.94
CA ARG A 80 9.80 13.21 -3.26
C ARG A 80 8.57 13.42 -2.39
N MET A 81 7.44 12.77 -2.72
CA MET A 81 6.21 12.96 -1.98
C MET A 81 6.22 12.14 -0.70
N HIS A 82 5.75 12.78 0.37
CA HIS A 82 5.66 12.17 1.68
C HIS A 82 4.74 10.92 1.62
N PRO A 83 5.12 9.80 2.27
CA PRO A 83 4.34 8.56 2.29
C PRO A 83 2.87 8.74 2.67
N GLU A 84 2.54 9.74 3.51
CA GLU A 84 1.15 10.04 3.88
C GLU A 84 0.24 10.35 2.67
N PHE A 85 0.80 10.79 1.55
CA PHE A 85 0.08 11.04 0.31
C PHE A 85 0.32 9.92 -0.71
N SER A 86 1.58 9.57 -0.98
CA SER A 86 1.93 8.60 -2.02
C SER A 86 1.42 7.20 -1.69
N HIS A 87 1.67 6.70 -0.47
CA HIS A 87 1.20 5.38 -0.05
C HIS A 87 -0.33 5.34 0.05
N ARG A 88 -0.98 6.43 0.49
CA ARG A 88 -2.44 6.48 0.52
C ARG A 88 -3.09 6.43 -0.86
N LEU A 89 -2.45 7.01 -1.89
CA LEU A 89 -2.92 6.93 -3.27
C LEU A 89 -2.70 5.54 -3.89
N LEU A 90 -1.61 4.86 -3.54
CA LEU A 90 -1.23 3.57 -4.11
C LEU A 90 -1.91 2.39 -3.43
N PHE A 91 -2.06 2.42 -2.10
CA PHE A 91 -2.45 1.26 -1.29
C PHE A 91 -3.77 1.45 -0.55
N CYS A 92 -4.62 2.38 -1.00
CA CYS A 92 -5.94 2.57 -0.42
C CYS A 92 -6.76 1.26 -0.43
N PRO A 93 -7.40 0.87 0.69
CA PRO A 93 -8.26 -0.30 0.72
C PRO A 93 -9.54 -0.03 -0.06
N CYS A 94 -10.10 -1.07 -0.70
CA CYS A 94 -11.30 -0.94 -1.52
C CYS A 94 -12.32 -2.01 -1.18
N GLN A 95 -13.59 -1.62 -1.32
CA GLN A 95 -14.77 -2.49 -1.14
C GLN A 95 -15.68 -2.50 -2.38
N THR A 96 -15.27 -1.80 -3.43
CA THR A 96 -16.00 -1.68 -4.70
C THR A 96 -15.01 -1.67 -5.87
N GLU A 97 -15.45 -2.14 -7.03
CA GLU A 97 -14.65 -2.12 -8.27
C GLU A 97 -14.27 -0.69 -8.67
N GLY A 98 -15.15 0.29 -8.49
CA GLY A 98 -14.84 1.70 -8.78
C GLY A 98 -13.73 2.29 -7.90
N CYS A 99 -13.61 1.82 -6.65
CA CYS A 99 -12.46 2.15 -5.81
C CYS A 99 -11.19 1.46 -6.31
N ALA A 100 -11.26 0.16 -6.59
CA ALA A 100 -10.10 -0.63 -7.02
C ALA A 100 -9.58 -0.15 -8.39
N GLU A 101 -10.46 0.24 -9.30
CA GLU A 101 -10.08 0.85 -10.58
C GLU A 101 -9.37 2.19 -10.36
N ARG A 102 -9.86 3.04 -9.44
CA ARG A 102 -9.16 4.28 -9.08
C ARG A 102 -7.75 4.01 -8.56
N ARG A 103 -7.58 2.96 -7.76
CA ARG A 103 -6.27 2.52 -7.24
C ARG A 103 -5.35 2.06 -8.37
N ARG A 104 -5.85 1.20 -9.27
CA ARG A 104 -5.12 0.69 -10.44
C ARG A 104 -4.69 1.81 -11.39
N GLN A 105 -5.51 2.86 -11.53
CA GLN A 105 -5.27 4.02 -12.39
C GLN A 105 -4.27 5.04 -11.81
N THR A 106 -3.84 4.90 -10.55
CA THR A 106 -2.97 5.88 -9.87
C THR A 106 -1.69 6.22 -10.65
N ILE A 107 -1.11 5.22 -11.34
CA ILE A 107 0.15 5.37 -12.09
C ILE A 107 -0.02 5.56 -13.60
N VAL A 108 -1.27 5.69 -14.09
CA VAL A 108 -1.59 5.80 -15.54
C VAL A 108 -1.12 4.54 -16.30
N PRO A 109 -1.72 3.37 -16.03
CA PRO A 109 -1.22 2.08 -16.51
C PRO A 109 -1.12 1.97 -18.04
N ASP A 110 -1.99 2.63 -18.80
CA ASP A 110 -1.97 2.61 -20.27
C ASP A 110 -0.65 3.16 -20.85
N CYS A 111 0.10 3.94 -20.07
CA CYS A 111 1.40 4.47 -20.45
C CYS A 111 2.56 3.83 -19.66
N SER A 112 2.38 3.68 -18.34
CA SER A 112 3.48 3.31 -17.44
C SER A 112 3.68 1.80 -17.29
N TYR A 113 2.64 1.01 -17.57
CA TYR A 113 2.56 -0.40 -17.19
C TYR A 113 2.30 -1.30 -18.40
N ILE A 114 1.21 -1.05 -19.12
CA ILE A 114 0.76 -1.88 -20.25
C ILE A 114 1.67 -1.65 -21.46
N GLU A 115 2.10 -2.75 -22.08
CA GLU A 115 2.74 -2.76 -23.38
C GLU A 115 2.00 -3.70 -24.34
N LYS A 116 2.30 -3.59 -25.64
CA LYS A 116 1.66 -4.41 -26.69
C LYS A 116 1.83 -5.90 -26.44
N GLU A 117 3.01 -6.29 -25.97
CA GLU A 117 3.35 -7.68 -25.68
C GLU A 117 3.73 -7.82 -24.20
N LYS A 118 3.52 -9.03 -23.65
CA LYS A 118 4.00 -9.39 -22.32
C LYS A 118 5.26 -10.26 -22.49
N PRO A 119 6.47 -9.71 -22.24
CA PRO A 119 7.69 -10.48 -22.35
C PRO A 119 7.77 -11.57 -21.28
N ASN A 120 8.77 -12.44 -21.40
CA ASN A 120 9.09 -13.39 -20.35
C ASN A 120 9.59 -12.65 -19.10
N CYS A 121 9.15 -13.02 -17.90
CA CYS A 121 9.56 -12.33 -16.68
C CYS A 121 11.07 -12.42 -16.40
N LEU A 122 11.74 -13.51 -16.82
CA LEU A 122 13.19 -13.62 -16.69
C LEU A 122 13.93 -12.68 -17.65
N GLU A 123 13.36 -12.36 -18.80
CA GLU A 123 13.90 -11.34 -19.70
C GLU A 123 13.78 -9.95 -19.07
N LEU A 124 12.60 -9.62 -18.53
CA LEU A 124 12.39 -8.36 -17.81
C LEU A 124 13.35 -8.22 -16.63
N TRP A 125 13.58 -9.31 -15.89
CA TRP A 125 14.56 -9.36 -14.81
C TRP A 125 16.00 -9.14 -15.31
N LYS A 126 16.39 -9.74 -16.42
CA LYS A 126 17.72 -9.53 -17.05
C LYS A 126 17.92 -8.06 -17.43
N VAL A 127 16.93 -7.42 -18.06
CA VAL A 127 16.99 -5.99 -18.43
C VAL A 127 17.15 -5.13 -17.16
N CYS A 128 16.34 -5.37 -16.13
CA CYS A 128 16.44 -4.65 -14.86
C CYS A 128 17.81 -4.79 -14.20
N ARG A 129 18.47 -5.95 -14.30
CA ARG A 129 19.81 -6.16 -13.73
C ARG A 129 20.90 -5.35 -14.43
N GLN A 130 20.69 -4.94 -15.67
CA GLN A 130 21.62 -4.08 -16.42
C GLN A 130 21.46 -2.60 -16.06
N ASP A 131 20.26 -2.17 -15.64
CA ASP A 131 20.02 -0.82 -15.14
C ASP A 131 20.35 -0.70 -13.65
N SER A 132 21.28 0.18 -13.30
CA SER A 132 21.78 0.30 -11.92
C SER A 132 20.68 0.72 -10.93
N LEU A 133 19.76 1.57 -11.37
CA LEU A 133 18.64 2.04 -10.56
C LEU A 133 17.65 0.89 -10.31
N CYS A 134 17.19 0.21 -11.37
CA CYS A 134 16.25 -0.91 -11.28
C CYS A 134 16.84 -2.04 -10.42
N ARG A 135 18.10 -2.41 -10.66
CA ARG A 135 18.80 -3.44 -9.88
C ARG A 135 18.81 -3.14 -8.38
N SER A 136 19.13 -1.91 -7.99
CA SER A 136 19.14 -1.50 -6.58
C SER A 136 17.73 -1.51 -5.99
N ARG A 137 16.74 -0.97 -6.71
CA ARG A 137 15.34 -0.88 -6.26
C ARG A 137 14.71 -2.28 -6.09
N LEU A 138 15.03 -3.21 -7.00
CA LEU A 138 14.59 -4.60 -6.91
C LEU A 138 15.24 -5.32 -5.73
N ALA A 139 16.53 -5.13 -5.49
CA ALA A 139 17.21 -5.71 -4.32
C ALA A 139 16.56 -5.23 -3.01
N ASP A 140 16.27 -3.92 -2.89
CA ASP A 140 15.58 -3.35 -1.72
C ASP A 140 14.18 -3.97 -1.55
N TYR A 141 13.42 -4.13 -2.63
CA TYR A 141 12.10 -4.77 -2.60
C TYR A 141 12.18 -6.21 -2.12
N LEU A 142 13.07 -7.02 -2.70
CA LEU A 142 13.23 -8.41 -2.31
C LEU A 142 13.68 -8.53 -0.85
N ALA A 143 14.58 -7.66 -0.37
CA ALA A 143 15.04 -7.69 1.02
C ALA A 143 13.94 -7.31 2.03
N ASN A 144 13.07 -6.35 1.68
CA ASN A 144 12.08 -5.81 2.62
C ASN A 144 10.71 -6.48 2.55
N CYS A 145 10.36 -7.08 1.40
CA CYS A 145 9.04 -7.65 1.16
C CYS A 145 9.01 -9.18 1.05
N TRP A 146 10.16 -9.84 0.89
CA TRP A 146 10.20 -11.30 0.83
C TRP A 146 10.16 -11.92 2.22
N MET A 147 9.33 -12.96 2.37
CA MET A 147 9.27 -13.79 3.56
C MET A 147 9.47 -15.26 3.19
N PRO A 148 10.32 -16.01 3.90
CA PRO A 148 10.40 -17.46 3.73
C PRO A 148 9.05 -18.13 4.05
N PRO A 149 8.70 -19.25 3.39
CA PRO A 149 7.43 -19.95 3.60
C PRO A 149 7.14 -20.41 5.05
N HIS A 150 8.14 -20.41 5.93
CA HIS A 150 8.07 -20.96 7.28
C HIS A 150 7.91 -19.92 8.39
N THR A 151 7.90 -18.62 8.06
CA THR A 151 7.62 -17.55 9.03
C THR A 151 6.12 -17.24 9.03
N ALA A 152 5.47 -17.35 10.19
CA ALA A 152 4.04 -17.12 10.36
C ALA A 152 3.57 -15.80 9.74
N SER A 153 2.84 -15.93 8.61
CA SER A 153 1.85 -15.06 7.93
C SER A 153 1.97 -13.53 7.90
N THR A 154 2.90 -12.89 8.59
CA THR A 154 2.92 -11.45 8.84
C THR A 154 4.21 -10.85 8.28
N CYS A 155 4.14 -9.64 7.70
CA CYS A 155 5.34 -8.84 7.43
C CYS A 155 6.26 -8.86 8.67
N PRO A 156 7.58 -8.83 8.51
CA PRO A 156 8.48 -8.88 9.65
C PRO A 156 8.38 -7.58 10.48
N ASN A 157 7.50 -7.52 11.48
CA ASN A 157 7.22 -6.32 12.30
C ASN A 157 6.68 -5.09 11.51
N GLN A 158 6.09 -4.12 12.23
CA GLN A 158 5.45 -2.92 11.64
C GLN A 158 6.44 -2.04 10.86
N ASP A 159 7.70 -2.00 11.29
CA ASP A 159 8.77 -1.26 10.61
C ASP A 159 9.07 -1.86 9.23
N ASN A 160 9.07 -3.19 9.07
CA ASN A 160 9.33 -3.78 7.75
C ASN A 160 8.11 -3.72 6.84
N HIS A 161 6.88 -3.58 7.37
CA HIS A 161 5.73 -3.30 6.51
C HIS A 161 5.87 -1.93 5.82
N GLN A 162 6.27 -0.88 6.54
CA GLN A 162 6.53 0.43 5.91
C GLN A 162 7.75 0.39 4.99
N ALA A 163 8.81 -0.34 5.34
CA ALA A 163 9.97 -0.55 4.47
C ALA A 163 9.58 -1.28 3.16
N CYS A 164 8.69 -2.29 3.27
CA CYS A 164 8.17 -3.00 2.12
C CYS A 164 7.34 -2.09 1.20
N LEU A 165 6.36 -1.35 1.74
CA LEU A 165 5.55 -0.40 0.97
C LEU A 165 6.42 0.67 0.29
N SER A 166 7.45 1.15 0.98
CA SER A 166 8.40 2.12 0.44
C SER A 166 9.24 1.52 -0.70
N SER A 167 9.72 0.28 -0.53
CA SER A 167 10.51 -0.42 -1.54
C SER A 167 9.67 -0.77 -2.78
N PHE A 168 8.42 -1.21 -2.58
CA PHE A 168 7.45 -1.40 -3.65
C PHE A 168 7.21 -0.10 -4.42
N THR A 169 6.92 0.99 -3.71
CA THR A 169 6.65 2.31 -4.31
C THR A 169 7.83 2.76 -5.17
N ARG A 170 9.04 2.45 -4.73
CA ARG A 170 10.28 2.77 -5.45
C ARG A 170 10.46 1.96 -6.74
N LEU A 171 9.87 0.76 -6.89
CA LEU A 171 9.92 0.02 -8.16
C LEU A 171 9.15 0.70 -9.29
N ILE A 172 8.12 1.50 -8.96
CA ILE A 172 7.29 2.15 -9.96
C ILE A 172 8.12 3.16 -10.78
N GLY A 173 8.04 3.01 -12.10
CA GLY A 173 8.83 3.78 -13.04
C GLY A 173 10.23 3.19 -13.27
N THR A 174 10.48 1.93 -12.93
CA THR A 174 11.62 1.15 -13.43
C THR A 174 11.14 0.15 -14.49
N GLU A 175 12.06 -0.63 -15.07
CA GLU A 175 11.71 -1.72 -15.99
C GLU A 175 10.74 -2.72 -15.33
N ILE A 176 10.94 -3.02 -14.04
CA ILE A 176 10.00 -3.80 -13.24
C ILE A 176 9.04 -2.82 -12.54
N THR A 177 8.04 -2.34 -13.27
CA THR A 177 6.94 -1.55 -12.70
C THR A 177 5.76 -2.48 -12.36
N PRO A 178 5.50 -2.79 -11.08
CA PRO A 178 4.33 -3.56 -10.68
C PRO A 178 3.06 -2.70 -10.64
N ASN A 179 1.91 -3.31 -10.92
CA ASN A 179 0.59 -2.70 -10.71
C ASN A 179 -0.48 -3.74 -10.37
N TYR A 180 -1.64 -3.28 -9.93
CA TYR A 180 -2.85 -4.12 -9.84
C TYR A 180 -3.21 -4.64 -11.24
N VAL A 181 -3.43 -5.95 -11.34
CA VAL A 181 -3.71 -6.62 -12.63
C VAL A 181 -5.11 -6.25 -13.14
N ASP A 182 -6.07 -6.14 -12.24
CA ASP A 182 -7.47 -5.83 -12.54
C ASP A 182 -8.08 -4.90 -11.46
N ASN A 183 -9.39 -4.68 -11.56
CA ASN A 183 -10.18 -3.91 -10.60
C ASN A 183 -10.85 -4.79 -9.52
N SER A 184 -10.37 -6.03 -9.31
CA SER A 184 -10.83 -6.88 -8.22
C SER A 184 -10.45 -6.24 -6.88
N PHE A 185 -11.41 -6.13 -5.97
CA PHE A 185 -11.17 -5.62 -4.62
C PHE A 185 -11.03 -6.73 -3.57
N SER A 186 -11.58 -7.93 -3.85
CA SER A 186 -11.59 -9.08 -2.92
C SER A 186 -10.42 -10.04 -3.16
N ASN A 187 -10.04 -10.28 -4.41
CA ASN A 187 -8.91 -11.11 -4.80
C ASN A 187 -7.98 -10.30 -5.69
N TRP A 188 -7.36 -9.27 -5.11
CA TRP A 188 -6.50 -8.37 -5.85
C TRP A 188 -5.12 -8.99 -6.03
N VAL A 189 -4.56 -8.86 -7.23
CA VAL A 189 -3.24 -9.38 -7.58
C VAL A 189 -2.39 -8.23 -8.07
N ILE A 190 -1.14 -8.18 -7.60
CA ILE A 190 -0.12 -7.26 -8.10
C ILE A 190 0.92 -8.05 -8.87
N SER A 191 1.29 -7.57 -10.06
CA SER A 191 2.36 -8.16 -10.85
C SER A 191 3.08 -7.10 -11.68
N PRO A 192 4.33 -7.36 -12.11
CA PRO A 192 4.91 -6.68 -13.27
C PRO A 192 4.21 -7.09 -14.57
N TRP A 193 4.46 -6.34 -15.65
CA TRP A 193 3.91 -6.63 -16.98
C TRP A 193 4.73 -7.69 -17.71
N CYS A 194 4.62 -8.96 -17.29
CA CYS A 194 5.29 -10.10 -17.91
C CYS A 194 4.52 -11.40 -17.70
N THR A 195 4.94 -12.49 -18.34
CA THR A 195 4.44 -13.85 -18.09
C THR A 195 5.60 -14.86 -18.02
N CYS A 196 5.33 -16.09 -17.58
CA CYS A 196 6.28 -17.20 -17.64
C CYS A 196 6.10 -18.10 -18.87
N LYS A 197 5.35 -17.64 -19.88
CA LYS A 197 5.25 -18.34 -21.15
C LYS A 197 6.61 -18.32 -21.85
N GLY A 198 7.01 -19.45 -22.43
CA GLY A 198 8.29 -19.57 -23.14
C GLY A 198 9.53 -19.70 -22.24
N SER A 199 9.37 -19.95 -20.93
CA SER A 199 10.51 -20.15 -20.02
C SER A 199 11.24 -21.49 -20.21
N GLY A 200 10.57 -22.51 -20.78
CA GLY A 200 11.12 -23.86 -20.92
C GLY A 200 11.59 -24.43 -19.57
N ASN A 201 12.84 -24.86 -19.50
CA ASN A 201 13.41 -25.43 -18.27
C ASN A 201 13.54 -24.41 -17.11
N GLN A 202 13.38 -23.11 -17.36
CA GLN A 202 13.42 -22.06 -16.34
C GLN A 202 12.02 -21.64 -15.84
N GLU A 203 10.98 -22.43 -16.11
CA GLU A 203 9.61 -22.09 -15.71
C GLU A 203 9.47 -21.93 -14.19
N GLU A 204 10.08 -22.82 -13.41
CA GLU A 204 10.07 -22.73 -11.95
C GLU A 204 10.77 -21.44 -11.44
N GLU A 205 11.94 -21.12 -12.00
CA GLU A 205 12.68 -19.89 -11.68
C GLU A 205 11.83 -18.64 -11.99
N CYS A 206 11.15 -18.65 -13.14
CA CYS A 206 10.26 -17.57 -13.55
C CYS A 206 9.06 -17.43 -12.60
N MET A 207 8.42 -18.54 -12.23
CA MET A 207 7.28 -18.53 -11.33
C MET A 207 7.69 -18.07 -9.93
N ASN A 208 8.85 -18.49 -9.44
CA ASN A 208 9.42 -17.99 -8.19
C ASN A 208 9.66 -16.48 -8.23
N PHE A 209 10.17 -15.97 -9.36
CA PHE A 209 10.29 -14.52 -9.56
C PHE A 209 8.92 -13.81 -9.52
N LEU A 210 7.92 -14.35 -10.21
CA LEU A 210 6.58 -13.77 -10.26
C LEU A 210 5.88 -13.80 -8.89
N HIS A 211 6.10 -14.86 -8.10
CA HIS A 211 5.54 -15.04 -6.76
C HIS A 211 6.01 -13.99 -5.75
N TYR A 212 7.17 -13.36 -5.93
CA TYR A 212 7.57 -12.20 -5.11
C TYR A 212 6.53 -11.08 -5.15
N PHE A 213 5.73 -11.00 -6.21
CA PHE A 213 4.69 -9.98 -6.40
C PHE A 213 3.29 -10.52 -6.15
N THR A 214 2.96 -11.67 -6.75
CA THR A 214 1.58 -12.19 -6.75
C THR A 214 1.16 -12.83 -5.43
N ASN A 215 2.11 -13.38 -4.66
CA ASN A 215 1.84 -14.06 -3.40
C ASN A 215 2.54 -13.35 -2.23
N ASN A 216 2.36 -12.04 -2.14
CA ASN A 216 2.97 -11.23 -1.10
C ASN A 216 1.94 -10.86 -0.02
N THR A 217 1.95 -11.62 1.09
CA THR A 217 1.07 -11.33 2.23
C THR A 217 1.40 -10.00 2.90
N CYS A 218 2.64 -9.52 2.75
CA CYS A 218 3.07 -8.27 3.36
C CYS A 218 2.43 -7.04 2.69
N LEU A 219 2.27 -7.07 1.36
CA LEU A 219 1.46 -6.07 0.66
C LEU A 219 -0.04 -6.22 0.99
N SER A 220 -0.46 -7.43 1.34
CA SER A 220 -1.87 -7.78 1.57
C SER A 220 -2.41 -7.31 2.93
N ASP A 221 -1.61 -7.46 3.99
CA ASP A 221 -2.03 -7.23 5.38
C ASP A 221 -2.24 -5.75 5.74
N GLY A 222 -1.67 -4.82 4.98
CA GLY A 222 -1.89 -3.38 5.18
C GLY A 222 -3.33 -2.91 4.87
N THR A 223 -4.10 -3.70 4.14
CA THR A 223 -5.45 -3.34 3.68
C THR A 223 -6.58 -3.98 4.49
N THR A 224 -6.33 -5.11 5.14
CA THR A 224 -7.32 -5.92 5.87
C THR A 224 -7.22 -5.78 7.39
N SER A 225 -6.03 -5.49 7.94
CA SER A 225 -5.80 -5.43 9.39
C SER A 225 -6.49 -4.25 10.09
N SER A 226 -6.73 -3.13 9.40
CA SER A 226 -7.51 -2.02 9.97
C SER A 226 -9.03 -2.23 9.96
N LEU A 227 -9.55 -3.19 9.17
CA LEU A 227 -10.98 -3.51 9.09
C LEU A 227 -11.36 -4.75 9.92
N LYS A 228 -10.46 -5.74 10.07
CA LYS A 228 -10.74 -6.93 10.88
C LYS A 228 -10.46 -6.77 12.38
N LEU A 229 -9.65 -5.80 12.81
CA LEU A 229 -9.29 -5.66 14.24
C LEU A 229 -10.02 -4.56 15.02
N ARG A 230 -10.98 -3.84 14.42
CA ARG A 230 -11.80 -2.82 15.12
C ARG A 230 -13.26 -3.18 15.34
N LEU A 231 -13.71 -4.38 14.95
CA LEU A 231 -15.11 -4.81 15.14
C LEU A 231 -15.38 -5.60 16.42
N LYS A 232 -14.40 -5.83 17.32
CA LYS A 232 -14.61 -6.66 18.52
C LYS A 232 -14.68 -5.92 19.85
N MET A 233 -14.83 -4.59 19.87
CA MET A 233 -14.92 -3.86 21.15
C MET A 233 -15.71 -2.56 21.14
N CYS A 234 -16.90 -2.55 20.54
CA CYS A 234 -17.93 -1.52 20.79
C CYS A 234 -19.32 -2.13 20.57
N CYS A 235 -19.75 -3.01 21.47
CA CYS A 235 -21.14 -3.35 21.72
C CYS A 235 -21.21 -4.07 23.07
N MET A 236 -21.09 -3.32 24.16
CA MET A 236 -21.66 -3.75 25.44
C MET A 236 -22.45 -2.57 25.99
N THR A 237 -23.77 -2.70 25.98
CA THR A 237 -24.70 -1.76 26.59
C THR A 237 -24.58 -1.81 28.12
N PRO A 238 -24.86 -0.72 28.86
CA PRO A 238 -24.51 -0.60 30.28
C PRO A 238 -25.34 -1.44 31.28
N GLN A 239 -26.02 -2.51 30.87
CA GLN A 239 -27.03 -3.18 31.70
C GLN A 239 -26.73 -4.64 32.11
N SER A 240 -25.52 -5.16 31.92
CA SER A 240 -25.24 -6.57 32.24
C SER A 240 -23.89 -6.84 32.90
N TRP A 241 -23.56 -6.11 33.97
CA TRP A 241 -22.41 -6.47 34.81
C TRP A 241 -22.94 -6.98 36.15
N SER A 242 -22.98 -8.30 36.32
CA SER A 242 -23.07 -8.93 37.65
C SER A 242 -21.67 -9.01 38.25
N ALA A 243 -21.57 -8.91 39.58
CA ALA A 243 -20.32 -8.87 40.35
C ALA A 243 -19.44 -10.13 40.22
N GLN A 244 -19.80 -11.11 39.39
CA GLN A 244 -19.01 -12.32 39.14
C GLN A 244 -17.97 -12.15 38.01
N SER A 245 -18.13 -11.18 37.10
CA SER A 245 -17.21 -11.00 35.96
C SER A 245 -15.86 -10.37 36.33
N LEU A 246 -15.75 -9.73 37.50
CA LEU A 246 -14.52 -9.07 37.96
C LEU A 246 -13.51 -10.03 38.63
N ASN A 247 -13.91 -11.25 39.00
CA ASN A 247 -13.00 -12.22 39.62
C ASN A 247 -12.15 -13.02 38.62
N SER A 248 -12.44 -12.98 37.31
CA SER A 248 -11.61 -13.65 36.29
C SER A 248 -10.41 -12.83 35.80
N LEU A 249 -10.26 -11.56 36.22
CA LEU A 249 -9.21 -10.67 35.72
C LEU A 249 -8.03 -10.45 36.67
N GLY A 250 -7.95 -11.15 37.81
CA GLY A 250 -6.72 -11.25 38.60
C GLY A 250 -6.04 -9.92 38.98
N LEU A 251 -6.80 -8.83 39.08
CA LEU A 251 -6.29 -7.51 39.49
C LEU A 251 -6.44 -7.36 41.00
N MET A 252 -5.51 -7.94 41.74
CA MET A 252 -5.27 -7.58 43.13
C MET A 252 -4.68 -6.16 43.16
N LEU A 253 -5.55 -5.15 43.34
CA LEU A 253 -5.10 -3.80 43.70
C LEU A 253 -4.87 -3.76 45.21
N SER A 254 -3.62 -3.93 45.63
CA SER A 254 -3.15 -3.59 46.98
C SER A 254 -2.56 -2.18 46.96
N GLY A 255 -3.23 -1.22 47.58
CA GLY A 255 -2.68 0.12 47.81
C GLY A 255 -3.75 1.19 48.08
N PRO A 256 -3.74 1.87 49.25
CA PRO A 256 -4.73 2.87 49.59
C PRO A 256 -4.24 4.28 49.23
N ALA A 257 -4.96 5.01 48.38
CA ALA A 257 -4.99 6.47 48.34
C ALA A 257 -6.14 6.89 47.41
N ALA A 258 -7.32 7.09 47.99
CA ALA A 258 -7.84 8.42 48.35
C ALA A 258 -8.65 9.03 47.19
N PHE A 259 -9.95 8.75 47.26
CA PHE A 259 -11.01 9.52 46.63
C PHE A 259 -10.87 11.01 46.99
N LEU A 260 -11.01 11.89 46.01
CA LEU A 260 -11.52 13.24 46.24
C LEU A 260 -12.45 13.61 45.07
N LEU A 261 -13.73 13.65 45.43
CA LEU A 261 -14.85 14.15 44.65
C LEU A 261 -14.84 15.68 44.68
N ILE A 262 -14.68 16.32 43.51
CA ILE A 262 -15.47 17.48 43.06
C ILE A 262 -15.67 17.35 41.54
#